data_AF-A0A4Z2IWI7-F1
#
_entry.id   AF-A0A4Z2IWI7-F1
#
_cell.length_a   1.000
_cell.length_b   1.000
_cell.length_c   1.000
_cell.angle_alpha   90.00
_cell.angle_beta   90.00
_cell.angle_gamma   90.00
#
_symmetry.space_group_name_H-M   'P 1'
#
loop_
_entity.id
_entity.type
_entity.pdbx_description
1 polymer ?
#
loop_
_entity_poly.entity_id
_entity_poly.type
_entity_poly.pdbx_seq_one_letter_code
_entity_poly.pdbx_strand_id
1 'polypeptide(L)'
;MRLCVAGPFRPCDSLLGSWLVRVGLWSISLVSLLGNSLLLLSLFGSPSYLSPLRFTVACMGASNLLTGVCTCTLALVDALTLGEFGHHGARWEGGPGCQATGWVWVFASQASVLLLTLAAVQCGVSVTCAHSHSQR
;
A
#
# COMPACT_ATOMS: atom_id res chain seq x y z
N MET A 1 0.02 -9.49 -37.62
CA MET A 1 0.25 -8.10 -37.17
C MET A 1 0.66 -8.15 -35.69
N ARG A 2 1.95 -8.31 -35.39
CA ARG A 2 2.50 -8.26 -34.01
C ARG A 2 2.93 -6.82 -33.75
N LEU A 3 2.18 -6.09 -32.95
CA LEU A 3 2.28 -4.63 -32.81
C LEU A 3 2.91 -4.21 -31.48
N CYS A 4 3.94 -4.93 -31.02
CA CYS A 4 4.64 -4.59 -29.79
C CYS A 4 6.14 -4.65 -30.09
N VAL A 5 6.80 -3.48 -30.08
CA VAL A 5 8.25 -3.38 -30.20
C VAL A 5 8.81 -3.63 -28.80
N ALA A 6 9.55 -4.72 -28.62
CA ALA A 6 10.16 -5.05 -27.33
C ALA A 6 11.29 -4.05 -27.05
N GLY A 7 11.04 -3.12 -26.13
CA GLY A 7 12.07 -2.25 -25.57
C GLY A 7 12.57 -2.81 -24.24
N PRO A 8 13.77 -2.42 -23.77
CA PRO A 8 14.29 -2.84 -22.47
C PRO A 8 13.36 -2.49 -21.27
N PHE A 9 12.40 -1.58 -21.48
CA PHE A 9 11.39 -1.18 -20.48
C PHE A 9 9.95 -1.58 -20.84
N ARG A 10 9.72 -2.28 -21.97
CA ARG A 10 8.41 -2.75 -22.41
C ARG A 10 8.53 -4.18 -22.96
N PRO A 11 8.61 -5.20 -22.10
CA PRO A 11 8.60 -6.58 -22.54
C PRO A 11 7.22 -6.90 -23.12
N CYS A 12 7.17 -7.55 -24.29
CA CYS A 12 5.91 -7.89 -24.94
C CYS A 12 5.19 -9.08 -24.28
N ASP A 13 5.89 -9.84 -23.43
CA ASP A 13 5.40 -11.10 -22.85
C ASP A 13 4.85 -10.95 -21.41
N SER A 14 5.28 -9.94 -20.65
CA SER A 14 4.90 -9.72 -19.23
C SER A 14 5.24 -8.31 -18.73
N LEU A 15 4.38 -7.69 -17.91
CA LEU A 15 4.62 -6.39 -17.26
C LEU A 15 5.60 -6.48 -16.10
N LEU A 16 5.62 -7.62 -15.41
CA LEU A 16 6.61 -7.94 -14.39
C LEU A 16 7.52 -9.02 -14.95
N GLY A 17 8.70 -8.63 -15.41
CA GLY A 17 9.65 -9.50 -16.12
C GLY A 17 10.22 -10.68 -15.31
N SER A 18 9.82 -10.86 -14.04
CA SER A 18 10.27 -11.99 -13.22
C SER A 18 9.15 -12.56 -12.32
N TRP A 19 9.13 -13.89 -12.20
CA TRP A 19 8.26 -14.62 -11.26
C TRP A 19 8.41 -14.14 -9.82
N LEU A 20 9.62 -13.75 -9.42
CA LEU A 20 9.91 -13.26 -8.08
C LEU A 20 9.10 -12.00 -7.74
N VAL A 21 8.98 -11.05 -8.67
CA VAL A 21 8.22 -9.82 -8.44
C VAL A 21 6.72 -10.12 -8.32
N ARG A 22 6.20 -11.09 -9.09
CA ARG A 22 4.79 -11.53 -8.99
C ARG A 22 4.47 -12.11 -7.62
N VAL A 23 5.31 -13.05 -7.17
CA VAL A 23 5.18 -13.65 -5.82
C VAL A 23 5.29 -12.55 -4.75
N GLY A 24 6.22 -11.60 -4.93
CA GLY A 24 6.37 -10.45 -4.05
C GLY A 24 5.11 -9.60 -3.95
N LEU A 25 4.50 -9.19 -5.07
CA LEU A 25 3.29 -8.37 -5.07
C LEU A 25 2.09 -9.07 -4.44
N TRP A 26 1.89 -10.36 -4.75
CA TRP A 26 0.85 -11.15 -4.10
C TRP A 26 1.07 -11.25 -2.59
N SER A 27 2.32 -11.48 -2.16
CA SER A 27 2.66 -11.56 -0.75
C SER A 27 2.43 -10.24 -0.03
N ILE A 28 2.91 -9.12 -0.59
CA ILE A 28 2.72 -7.77 -0.02
C ILE A 28 1.23 -7.43 0.08
N SER A 29 0.46 -7.75 -0.96
CA SER A 29 -0.98 -7.50 -1.00
C SER A 29 -1.72 -8.29 0.08
N LEU A 30 -1.49 -9.60 0.17
CA LEU A 30 -2.13 -10.45 1.18
C LEU A 30 -1.79 -10.02 2.61
N VAL A 31 -0.50 -9.80 2.89
CA VAL A 31 -0.04 -9.36 4.22
C VAL A 31 -0.62 -7.99 4.57
N SER A 32 -0.59 -7.04 3.64
CA SER A 32 -1.11 -5.69 3.88
C SER A 32 -2.62 -5.71 4.11
N LEU A 33 -3.39 -6.43 3.28
CA LEU A 33 -4.84 -6.49 3.39
C LEU A 33 -5.28 -7.22 4.67
N LEU A 34 -4.75 -8.41 4.93
CA LEU A 34 -5.14 -9.19 6.10
C LEU A 34 -4.64 -8.55 7.39
N GLY A 35 -3.35 -8.21 7.45
CA GLY A 35 -2.73 -7.67 8.67
C GLY A 35 -3.34 -6.33 9.10
N ASN A 36 -3.50 -5.39 8.17
CA ASN A 36 -4.05 -4.09 8.51
C ASN A 36 -5.58 -4.14 8.73
N SER A 37 -6.31 -5.05 8.08
CA SER A 37 -7.74 -5.25 8.38
C SER A 37 -7.93 -5.79 9.79
N LEU A 38 -7.15 -6.80 10.19
CA LEU A 38 -7.18 -7.33 11.55
C LEU A 38 -6.80 -6.28 12.59
N LEU A 39 -5.81 -5.43 12.29
CA LEU A 39 -5.45 -4.28 13.13
C LEU A 39 -6.63 -3.34 13.33
N LEU A 40 -7.30 -2.91 12.25
CA LEU A 40 -8.45 -2.03 12.34
C LEU A 40 -9.61 -2.67 13.10
N LEU A 41 -9.93 -3.93 12.81
CA LEU A 41 -10.97 -4.68 13.52
C LEU A 41 -10.67 -4.76 15.03
N SER A 42 -9.41 -4.96 15.41
CA SER A 42 -8.99 -5.01 16.81
C SER A 42 -9.13 -3.64 17.51
N LEU A 43 -8.78 -2.56 16.80
CA LEU A 43 -8.87 -1.20 17.32
C LEU A 43 -10.32 -0.74 17.47
N PHE A 44 -11.17 -0.99 16.48
CA PHE A 44 -12.59 -0.60 16.51
C PHE A 44 -13.45 -1.55 17.35
N GLY A 45 -13.05 -2.81 17.49
CA GLY A 45 -13.75 -3.79 18.33
C GLY A 45 -13.52 -3.59 19.84
N SER A 46 -12.55 -2.76 20.23
CA SER A 46 -12.26 -2.47 21.64
C SER A 46 -13.12 -1.28 22.14
N PRO A 47 -13.97 -1.43 23.18
CA PRO A 47 -14.86 -0.38 23.69
C PRO A 47 -14.14 0.72 24.50
N SER A 48 -12.87 0.99 24.20
CA SER A 48 -12.04 1.97 24.90
C SER A 48 -12.04 3.32 24.19
N TYR A 49 -11.84 4.41 24.94
CA TYR A 49 -11.57 5.73 24.35
C TYR A 49 -10.40 5.67 23.36
N LEU A 50 -10.58 6.28 22.18
CA LEU A 50 -9.55 6.38 21.14
C LEU A 50 -8.52 7.44 21.56
N SER A 51 -7.38 7.00 22.08
CA SER A 51 -6.24 7.88 22.33
C SER A 51 -5.69 8.46 21.01
N PRO A 52 -5.04 9.63 21.02
CA PRO A 52 -4.45 10.22 19.82
C PRO A 52 -3.53 9.25 19.06
N LEU A 53 -2.73 8.47 19.77
CA LEU A 53 -1.85 7.46 19.19
C LEU A 53 -2.63 6.31 18.53
N ARG A 54 -3.71 5.84 19.15
CA ARG A 54 -4.58 4.80 18.55
C ARG A 54 -5.24 5.28 17.27
N PHE A 55 -5.69 6.53 17.24
CA PHE A 55 -6.24 7.14 16.03
C PHE A 55 -5.17 7.22 14.92
N THR A 56 -3.96 7.68 15.25
CA THR A 56 -2.83 7.72 14.30
C THR A 56 -2.48 6.33 13.76
N VAL A 57 -2.47 5.30 14.60
CA VAL A 57 -2.24 3.90 14.19
C VAL A 57 -3.38 3.39 13.31
N ALA A 58 -4.63 3.73 13.60
CA ALA A 58 -5.77 3.37 12.74
C ALA A 58 -5.65 4.03 11.35
N CYS A 59 -5.32 5.31 11.28
CA CYS A 59 -5.07 5.99 10.00
C CYS A 59 -3.91 5.35 9.23
N MET A 60 -2.85 4.93 9.93
CA MET A 60 -1.71 4.26 9.31
C MET A 60 -2.12 2.89 8.73
N GLY A 61 -2.91 2.13 9.48
CA GLY A 61 -3.51 0.87 9.01
C GLY A 61 -4.37 1.07 7.76
N ALA A 62 -5.22 2.11 7.74
CA ALA A 62 -6.02 2.45 6.57
C ALA A 62 -5.16 2.82 5.34
N SER A 63 -4.10 3.60 5.55
CA SER A 63 -3.14 3.94 4.48
C SER A 63 -2.44 2.71 3.90
N ASN A 64 -2.05 1.77 4.77
CA ASN A 64 -1.46 0.50 4.35
C ASN A 64 -2.46 -0.40 3.61
N LEU A 65 -3.76 -0.37 3.98
CA LEU A 65 -4.80 -1.06 3.23
C LEU A 65 -4.96 -0.48 1.82
N LEU A 66 -4.93 0.84 1.65
CA LEU A 66 -4.97 1.47 0.32
C LEU A 66 -3.79 1.00 -0.53
N THR A 67 -2.58 0.95 0.04
CA THR A 67 -1.39 0.41 -0.63
C THR A 67 -1.56 -1.08 -0.98
N GLY A 68 -2.16 -1.87 -0.08
CA GLY A 68 -2.51 -3.28 -0.30
C GLY A 68 -3.52 -3.50 -1.44
N VAL A 69 -4.51 -2.61 -1.57
CA VAL A 69 -5.48 -2.62 -2.68
C VAL A 69 -4.78 -2.24 -3.99
N CYS A 70 -3.97 -1.19 -4.00
CA CYS A 70 -3.27 -0.79 -5.22
C CYS A 70 -2.28 -1.87 -5.70
N THR A 71 -1.54 -2.51 -4.78
CA THR A 71 -0.69 -3.67 -5.12
C THR A 71 -1.50 -4.86 -5.63
N CYS A 72 -2.67 -5.14 -5.04
CA CYS A 72 -3.59 -6.16 -5.51
C CYS A 72 -4.03 -5.87 -6.95
N THR A 73 -4.46 -4.64 -7.24
CA THR A 73 -4.87 -4.22 -8.58
C THR A 73 -3.75 -4.42 -9.60
N LEU A 74 -2.51 -4.06 -9.27
CA LEU A 74 -1.35 -4.30 -10.14
C LEU A 74 -1.08 -5.79 -10.36
N ALA A 75 -1.16 -6.61 -9.30
CA ALA A 75 -0.98 -8.06 -9.38
C ALA A 75 -2.10 -8.74 -10.20
N LEU A 76 -3.34 -8.28 -10.07
CA LEU A 76 -4.48 -8.76 -10.84
C LEU A 76 -4.37 -8.37 -12.31
N VAL A 77 -4.02 -7.12 -12.60
CA VAL A 77 -3.78 -6.67 -13.99
C VAL A 77 -2.68 -7.53 -14.61
N ASP A 78 -1.55 -7.73 -13.92
CA ASP A 78 -0.48 -8.62 -14.40
C ASP A 78 -0.93 -10.06 -14.59
N ALA A 79 -1.75 -10.61 -13.68
CA ALA A 79 -2.30 -11.95 -13.82
C ALA A 79 -3.26 -12.09 -15.01
N LEU A 80 -4.09 -11.08 -15.28
CA LEU A 80 -5.08 -11.08 -16.36
C LEU A 80 -4.47 -10.89 -17.75
N THR A 81 -3.25 -10.37 -17.83
CA THR A 81 -2.60 -10.00 -19.10
C THR A 81 -1.33 -10.81 -19.39
N LEU A 82 -1.00 -11.77 -18.51
CA LEU A 82 -0.03 -12.85 -18.72
C LEU A 82 -0.15 -13.46 -20.13
N GLY A 83 0.80 -13.12 -21.02
CA GLY A 83 0.90 -13.66 -22.39
C GLY A 83 0.30 -12.80 -23.52
N GLU A 84 -0.50 -11.77 -23.22
CA GLU A 84 -1.19 -10.90 -24.21
C GLU A 84 -1.07 -9.40 -23.81
N PHE A 85 -0.01 -9.05 -23.09
CA PHE A 85 0.22 -7.70 -22.56
C PHE A 85 0.22 -6.61 -23.64
N GLY A 86 0.60 -6.97 -24.87
CA GLY A 86 0.65 -6.05 -26.01
C GLY A 86 -0.70 -5.43 -26.42
N HIS A 87 -1.85 -6.07 -26.11
CA HIS A 87 -3.17 -5.54 -26.51
C HIS A 87 -3.97 -4.96 -25.33
N HIS A 88 -3.88 -5.58 -24.15
CA HIS A 88 -4.68 -5.19 -22.98
C HIS A 88 -3.91 -4.30 -21.98
N GLY A 89 -2.59 -4.45 -21.90
CA GLY A 89 -1.75 -3.64 -21.00
C GLY A 89 -1.68 -2.17 -21.40
N ALA A 90 -1.54 -1.89 -22.70
CA ALA A 90 -1.54 -0.52 -23.22
C ALA A 90 -2.85 0.24 -22.91
N ARG A 91 -3.99 -0.48 -22.92
CA ARG A 91 -5.29 0.10 -22.55
C ARG A 91 -5.37 0.43 -21.06
N TRP A 92 -4.75 -0.37 -20.20
CA TRP A 92 -4.68 -0.07 -18.77
C TRP A 92 -3.80 1.15 -18.50
N GLU A 93 -2.59 1.20 -19.09
CA GLU A 93 -1.65 2.32 -18.95
C GLU A 93 -2.25 3.66 -19.37
N GLY A 94 -2.96 3.70 -20.51
CA GLY A 94 -3.66 4.89 -20.99
C GLY A 94 -5.05 5.10 -20.38
N GLY A 95 -5.49 4.19 -19.52
CA GLY A 95 -6.82 4.19 -18.93
C GLY A 95 -6.90 4.96 -17.61
N PRO A 96 -8.11 5.37 -17.20
CA PRO A 96 -8.31 6.06 -15.91
C PRO A 96 -7.94 5.19 -14.70
N GLY A 97 -7.97 3.86 -14.84
CA GLY A 97 -7.60 2.91 -13.78
C GLY A 97 -6.14 3.03 -13.35
N CYS A 98 -5.21 3.16 -14.30
CA CYS A 98 -3.79 3.34 -13.99
C CYS A 98 -3.56 4.70 -13.30
N GLN A 99 -4.17 5.77 -13.83
CA GLN A 99 -4.08 7.09 -13.21
C GLN A 99 -4.62 7.09 -11.77
N ALA A 100 -5.84 6.59 -11.55
CA ALA A 100 -6.44 6.51 -10.22
C ALA A 100 -5.57 5.68 -9.26
N THR A 101 -5.07 4.52 -9.71
CA THR A 101 -4.19 3.67 -8.90
C THR A 101 -2.90 4.39 -8.53
N GLY A 102 -2.28 5.12 -9.46
CA GLY A 102 -1.08 5.91 -9.20
C GLY A 102 -1.31 7.05 -8.22
N TRP A 103 -2.41 7.80 -8.36
CA TRP A 103 -2.79 8.86 -7.42
C TRP A 103 -3.01 8.32 -6.01
N VAL A 104 -3.78 7.23 -5.87
CA VAL A 104 -4.04 6.60 -4.57
C VAL A 104 -2.74 6.08 -3.95
N TRP A 105 -1.85 5.49 -4.75
CA TRP A 105 -0.56 4.99 -4.27
C TRP A 105 0.31 6.11 -3.69
N VAL A 106 0.45 7.22 -4.41
CA VAL A 106 1.26 8.38 -3.98
C VAL A 106 0.65 9.07 -2.77
N PHE A 107 -0.68 9.14 -2.71
CA PHE A 107 -1.38 9.68 -1.54
C PHE A 107 -1.15 8.80 -0.30
N ALA A 108 -1.32 7.48 -0.43
CA ALA A 108 -1.12 6.53 0.65
C ALA A 108 0.34 6.53 1.15
N SER A 109 1.33 6.58 0.25
CA SER A 109 2.74 6.60 0.67
C SER A 109 3.08 7.86 1.46
N GLN A 110 2.64 9.03 1.01
CA GLN A 110 2.83 10.29 1.74
C GLN A 110 2.09 10.28 3.09
N ALA A 111 0.84 9.81 3.11
CA ALA A 111 0.08 9.68 4.34
C ALA A 111 0.80 8.78 5.35
N SER A 112 1.31 7.63 4.93
CA SER A 112 2.04 6.70 5.81
C SER A 112 3.31 7.32 6.41
N VAL A 113 4.08 8.08 5.62
CA VAL A 113 5.29 8.77 6.12
C VAL A 113 4.93 9.85 7.15
N LEU A 114 3.90 10.66 6.85
CA LEU A 114 3.44 11.71 7.76
C LEU A 114 2.88 11.12 9.07
N LEU A 115 2.10 10.04 8.98
CA LEU A 115 1.52 9.36 10.13
C LEU A 115 2.59 8.66 10.98
N LEU A 116 3.60 8.04 10.36
CA LEU A 116 4.74 7.46 11.07
C LEU A 116 5.49 8.54 11.86
N THR A 117 5.73 9.69 11.22
CA THR A 117 6.39 10.83 11.86
C THR A 117 5.57 11.34 13.05
N LEU A 118 4.24 11.46 12.89
CA LEU A 118 3.34 11.87 13.97
C LEU A 118 3.34 10.88 15.13
N ALA A 119 3.31 9.57 14.84
CA ALA A 119 3.37 8.53 15.86
C ALA A 119 4.71 8.60 16.64
N ALA A 120 5.83 8.81 15.96
CA ALA A 120 7.13 8.98 16.59
C ALA A 120 7.15 10.19 17.56
N VAL A 121 6.58 11.32 17.14
CA VAL A 121 6.46 12.53 17.98
C VAL A 121 5.59 12.26 19.21
N GLN A 122 4.43 11.63 19.05
CA GLN A 122 3.52 11.28 20.15
C GLN A 122 4.20 10.37 21.18
N CYS A 123 4.95 9.37 20.71
CA CYS A 123 5.72 8.48 21.58
C CYS A 123 6.83 9.24 22.32
N GLY A 124 7.57 10.12 21.63
CA GLY A 124 8.63 10.92 22.22
C GLY A 124 8.13 11.87 23.33
N VAL A 125 6.99 12.55 23.09
CA VAL A 125 6.35 13.40 24.09
C VAL A 125 5.91 12.59 25.30
N SER A 126 5.29 11.42 25.08
CA SER A 126 4.81 10.54 26.15
C SER A 126 5.96 10.10 27.07
N VAL A 127 7.11 9.72 26.51
CA VAL A 127 8.31 9.34 27.27
C VAL A 127 8.89 10.53 28.05
N THR A 128 8.97 11.71 27.41
CA THR A 128 9.52 12.91 28.05
C THR A 128 8.67 13.39 29.22
N CYS A 129 7.34 13.36 29.08
CA CYS A 129 6.41 13.67 30.16
C CYS A 129 6.47 12.65 31.30
N ALA A 130 6.62 11.36 31.00
CA ALA A 130 6.81 10.34 32.04
C ALA A 130 8.11 10.55 32.82
N HIS A 131 9.20 10.90 32.12
CA HIS A 131 10.48 11.19 32.76
C HIS A 131 10.42 12.44 33.68
N SER A 132 9.75 13.51 33.25
CA SER A 132 9.61 14.73 34.07
C SER A 132 8.76 14.51 35.32
N HIS A 133 7.76 13.63 35.26
CA HIS A 133 6.97 13.22 36.43
C HIS A 133 7.76 12.33 37.40
N SER A 134 8.67 11.50 36.90
CA SER A 134 9.50 10.63 37.76
C SER A 134 10.60 11.37 38.53
N GLN A 135 10.94 12.61 38.15
CA GLN A 135 11.97 13.41 38.83
C GLN A 135 11.40 14.44 39.82
N ARG A 136 10.08 14.50 40.01
CA ARG A 136 9.43 15.25 41.09
C ARG A 136 9.00 14.32 42.20
#